data_AF-A0A9J5Y6A1-F1
#
_entry.id   AF-A0A9J5Y6A1-F1
#
_cell.length_a   1.000
_cell.length_b   1.000
_cell.length_c   1.000
_cell.angle_alpha   90.00
_cell.angle_beta   90.00
_cell.angle_gamma   90.00
#
_symmetry.space_group_name_H-M   'P 1'
#
loop_
_entity.id
_entity.type
_entity.pdbx_description
1 polymer ?
#
loop_
_entity_poly.entity_id
_entity_poly.type
_entity_poly.pdbx_seq_one_letter_code
_entity_poly.pdbx_strand_id
1 'polypeptide(L)'
;MVVEQDKGKVVLGYLSWFRDLTTFGDISKGSSRKRKDQHIIRQLKKGLEKAKTTIARQEVQVQRGRNIQLELQDAEGELKHAEGKLVHLEEKLDSRIHLAQQIKKEQSFEISRLKKDLVASEEVVNYQTGELKRQKEKFEKQRSCWMHLHDQLKAELEEHKRKLKRQRQMIIERATLRHQLEAAEGREAFLRNNLGDHQVWLNSCYENMGKARRQVHQLAEQTSYVIKNHCQMNDPQVAEQARAIVPHLPKVLLNLYVTLGGQRKPKENDED
;
A
#
# COMPACT_ATOMS: atom_id res chain seq x y z
N MET A 1 -95.35 -44.53 12.99
CA MET A 1 -95.35 -44.56 14.47
C MET A 1 -95.60 -43.14 14.94
N VAL A 2 -96.65 -42.71 15.63
CA VAL A 2 -97.84 -43.28 16.32
C VAL A 2 -98.84 -42.09 16.35
N VAL A 3 -99.93 -42.08 15.57
CA VAL A 3 -101.35 -42.33 15.92
C VAL A 3 -101.80 -41.90 17.33
N GLU A 4 -102.69 -40.90 17.40
CA GLU A 4 -103.93 -40.88 18.22
C GLU A 4 -104.72 -39.60 17.85
N GLN A 5 -105.75 -39.66 17.00
CA GLN A 5 -107.16 -40.02 17.27
C GLN A 5 -107.93 -39.04 18.17
N ASP A 6 -108.58 -38.07 17.51
CA ASP A 6 -110.03 -37.97 17.42
C ASP A 6 -110.86 -38.31 18.68
N LYS A 7 -111.38 -37.29 19.39
CA LYS A 7 -112.65 -37.36 20.13
C LYS A 7 -113.35 -36.00 20.17
N GLY A 8 -114.30 -35.82 19.25
CA GLY A 8 -115.35 -34.82 19.36
C GLY A 8 -116.17 -34.99 20.64
N LYS A 9 -116.50 -33.86 21.27
CA LYS A 9 -117.64 -33.70 22.18
C LYS A 9 -118.34 -32.39 21.84
N VAL A 10 -119.21 -32.47 20.85
CA VAL A 10 -120.30 -31.51 20.64
C VAL A 10 -121.34 -31.82 21.72
N VAL A 11 -121.52 -30.90 22.67
CA VAL A 11 -122.63 -30.97 23.62
C VAL A 11 -123.88 -30.49 22.89
N LEU A 12 -124.54 -31.46 22.25
CA LEU A 12 -125.87 -31.39 21.66
C LEU A 12 -126.88 -31.69 22.78
N GLY A 13 -127.53 -30.65 23.30
CA GLY A 13 -128.63 -30.78 24.25
C GLY A 13 -129.50 -29.54 24.21
N TYR A 14 -130.79 -29.74 23.88
CA TYR A 14 -131.88 -28.75 23.81
C TYR A 14 -132.12 -28.00 22.49
N LEU A 15 -132.25 -28.72 21.37
CA LEU A 15 -133.07 -28.26 20.23
C LEU A 15 -133.68 -29.46 19.49
N SER A 16 -134.81 -29.99 19.96
CA SER A 16 -135.65 -30.90 19.16
C SER A 16 -137.08 -31.03 19.67
N TRP A 17 -137.79 -29.93 19.92
CA TRP A 17 -139.24 -29.97 20.09
C TRP A 17 -139.92 -29.11 19.02
N PHE A 18 -140.63 -29.81 18.13
CA PHE A 18 -141.62 -29.38 17.12
C PHE A 18 -141.15 -28.82 15.77
N ARG A 19 -141.21 -29.71 14.76
CA ARG A 19 -141.58 -29.43 13.38
C ARG A 19 -143.11 -29.53 13.21
N ASP A 20 -143.63 -28.69 12.31
CA ASP A 20 -144.85 -28.80 11.48
C ASP A 20 -146.23 -29.06 12.13
N LEU A 21 -147.16 -28.11 11.96
CA LEU A 21 -148.17 -28.20 10.90
C LEU A 21 -148.98 -26.90 10.76
N THR A 22 -149.19 -26.60 9.49
CA THR A 22 -149.99 -25.58 8.83
C THR A 22 -151.48 -25.60 9.23
N THR A 23 -152.16 -24.48 8.96
CA THR A 23 -153.62 -24.30 8.79
C THR A 23 -154.53 -24.44 10.02
N PHE A 24 -154.87 -23.30 10.63
CA PHE A 24 -156.26 -23.02 11.04
C PHE A 24 -156.58 -21.59 10.61
N GLY A 25 -157.48 -21.49 9.64
CA GLY A 25 -158.07 -20.23 9.23
C GLY A 25 -159.12 -19.75 10.22
N ASP A 26 -159.30 -18.44 10.13
CA ASP A 26 -160.49 -17.64 10.36
C ASP A 26 -160.89 -17.07 11.74
N ILE A 27 -160.98 -15.73 11.68
CA ILE A 27 -161.70 -14.74 12.52
C ILE A 27 -160.98 -14.32 13.82
N SER A 28 -160.71 -13.04 14.12
CA SER A 28 -160.85 -11.78 13.36
C SER A 28 -160.03 -10.64 14.01
N LYS A 29 -159.91 -9.53 13.25
CA LYS A 29 -159.67 -8.13 13.67
C LYS A 29 -158.23 -7.68 13.98
N GLY A 30 -157.62 -7.12 12.94
CA GLY A 30 -157.20 -5.71 12.95
C GLY A 30 -155.73 -5.36 13.30
N SER A 31 -155.28 -4.26 12.66
CA SER A 31 -154.31 -3.27 13.18
C SER A 31 -152.84 -3.28 12.69
N SER A 32 -152.56 -2.33 11.77
CA SER A 32 -151.47 -1.32 11.80
C SER A 32 -149.97 -1.66 11.96
N ARG A 33 -149.52 -2.93 11.97
CA ARG A 33 -148.08 -3.26 12.21
C ARG A 33 -147.09 -3.10 11.04
N LYS A 34 -147.55 -3.13 9.77
CA LYS A 34 -146.67 -3.36 8.59
C LYS A 34 -145.66 -2.27 8.20
N ARG A 35 -145.80 -1.01 8.66
CA ARG A 35 -144.90 0.12 8.25
C ARG A 35 -143.72 0.38 9.20
N LYS A 36 -143.79 -0.03 10.48
CA LYS A 36 -142.67 0.14 11.44
C LYS A 36 -141.55 -0.88 11.20
N ASP A 37 -141.90 -2.10 10.78
CA ASP A 37 -140.94 -3.19 10.61
C ASP A 37 -139.95 -2.96 9.46
N GLN A 38 -140.35 -2.33 8.35
CA GLN A 38 -139.45 -2.01 7.24
C GLN A 38 -138.42 -0.92 7.58
N HIS A 39 -138.75 0.04 8.44
CA HIS A 39 -137.80 1.06 8.91
C HIS A 39 -136.74 0.43 9.82
N ILE A 40 -137.17 -0.48 10.71
CA ILE A 40 -136.28 -1.25 11.60
C ILE A 40 -135.33 -2.12 10.78
N ILE A 41 -135.81 -2.81 9.74
CA ILE A 41 -134.95 -3.64 8.87
C ILE A 41 -133.90 -2.80 8.13
N ARG A 42 -134.23 -1.59 7.66
CA ARG A 42 -133.25 -0.67 7.04
C ARG A 42 -132.19 -0.18 8.03
N GLN A 43 -132.57 0.15 9.26
CA GLN A 43 -131.65 0.56 10.32
C GLN A 43 -130.72 -0.59 10.70
N LEU A 44 -131.24 -1.81 10.84
CA LEU A 44 -130.45 -3.01 11.11
C LEU A 44 -129.47 -3.34 9.97
N LYS A 45 -129.90 -3.21 8.70
CA LYS A 45 -128.97 -3.36 7.55
C LYS A 45 -127.87 -2.31 7.56
N LYS A 46 -128.20 -1.04 7.82
CA LYS A 46 -127.21 0.04 7.89
C LYS A 46 -126.26 -0.14 9.08
N GLY A 47 -126.78 -0.63 10.22
CA GLY A 47 -126.00 -1.01 11.39
C GLY A 47 -125.09 -2.20 11.13
N LEU A 48 -125.57 -3.21 10.42
CA LEU A 48 -124.80 -4.40 10.03
C LEU A 48 -123.66 -4.04 9.06
N GLU A 49 -123.92 -3.22 8.05
CA GLU A 49 -122.87 -2.77 7.12
C GLU A 49 -121.86 -1.84 7.81
N LYS A 50 -122.31 -0.99 8.75
CA LYS A 50 -121.41 -0.20 9.60
C LYS A 50 -120.57 -1.08 10.54
N ALA A 51 -121.16 -2.14 11.11
CA ALA A 51 -120.44 -3.10 11.93
C ALA A 51 -119.42 -3.89 11.11
N LYS A 52 -119.80 -4.41 9.92
CA LYS A 52 -118.89 -5.11 8.99
C LYS A 52 -117.72 -4.24 8.57
N THR A 53 -117.95 -2.98 8.21
CA THR A 53 -116.87 -2.05 7.84
C THR A 53 -115.97 -1.71 9.03
N THR A 54 -116.50 -1.68 10.25
CA THR A 54 -115.71 -1.47 11.48
C THR A 54 -114.87 -2.71 11.81
N ILE A 55 -115.45 -3.91 11.69
CA ILE A 55 -114.77 -5.19 11.88
C ILE A 55 -113.64 -5.35 10.86
N ALA A 56 -113.90 -5.09 9.57
CA ALA A 56 -112.87 -5.14 8.53
C ALA A 56 -111.72 -4.14 8.80
N ARG A 57 -112.03 -2.94 9.31
CA ARG A 57 -110.99 -1.98 9.75
C ARG A 57 -110.18 -2.49 10.94
N GLN A 58 -110.84 -3.12 11.91
CA GLN A 58 -110.17 -3.74 13.07
C GLN A 58 -109.31 -4.94 12.67
N GLU A 59 -109.76 -5.78 11.75
CA GLU A 59 -108.98 -6.90 11.20
C GLU A 59 -107.71 -6.39 10.48
N VAL A 60 -107.81 -5.34 9.67
CA VAL A 60 -106.63 -4.71 9.03
C VAL A 60 -105.69 -4.11 10.08
N GLN A 61 -106.21 -3.52 11.16
CA GLN A 61 -105.39 -3.02 12.28
C GLN A 61 -104.68 -4.16 13.02
N VAL A 62 -105.38 -5.27 13.31
CA VAL A 62 -104.78 -6.46 13.94
C VAL A 62 -103.72 -7.06 13.04
N GLN A 63 -103.96 -7.15 11.73
CA GLN A 63 -102.99 -7.68 10.79
C GLN A 63 -101.76 -6.77 10.63
N ARG A 64 -101.95 -5.44 10.64
CA ARG A 64 -100.84 -4.48 10.72
C ARG A 64 -100.05 -4.63 12.01
N GLY A 65 -100.72 -4.80 13.16
CA GLY A 65 -100.07 -5.07 14.44
C GLY A 65 -99.22 -6.34 14.41
N ARG A 66 -99.72 -7.41 13.80
CA ARG A 66 -98.97 -8.67 13.59
C ARG A 66 -97.76 -8.49 12.67
N ASN A 67 -97.91 -7.75 11.57
CA ASN A 67 -96.79 -7.47 10.66
C ASN A 67 -95.71 -6.64 11.36
N ILE A 68 -96.08 -5.61 12.12
CA ILE A 68 -95.13 -4.82 12.92
C ILE A 68 -94.39 -5.70 13.93
N GLN A 69 -95.08 -6.69 14.51
CA GLN A 69 -94.47 -7.61 15.47
C GLN A 69 -93.47 -8.57 14.81
N LEU A 70 -93.74 -9.03 13.58
CA LEU A 70 -92.79 -9.81 12.78
C LEU A 70 -91.57 -8.96 12.38
N GLU A 71 -91.77 -7.73 11.89
CA GLU A 71 -90.69 -6.80 11.55
C GLU A 71 -89.80 -6.48 12.76
N LEU A 72 -90.40 -6.31 13.95
CA LEU A 72 -89.64 -6.15 15.20
C LEU A 72 -88.82 -7.39 15.55
N GLN A 73 -89.37 -8.59 15.35
CA GLN A 73 -88.69 -9.84 15.65
C GLN A 73 -87.51 -10.10 14.69
N ASP A 74 -87.67 -9.77 13.41
CA ASP A 74 -86.60 -9.81 12.41
C ASP A 74 -85.50 -8.78 12.74
N ALA A 75 -85.87 -7.55 13.07
CA ALA A 75 -84.93 -6.50 13.49
C ALA A 75 -84.17 -6.87 14.78
N GLU A 76 -84.83 -7.49 15.76
CA GLU A 76 -84.17 -8.04 16.95
C GLU A 76 -83.19 -9.17 16.61
N GLY A 77 -83.53 -10.02 15.64
CA GLY A 77 -82.64 -11.06 15.13
C GLY A 77 -81.39 -10.49 14.47
N GLU A 78 -81.55 -9.48 13.62
CA GLU A 78 -80.45 -8.76 12.98
C GLU A 78 -79.57 -8.03 14.00
N LEU A 79 -80.18 -7.39 15.00
CA LEU A 79 -79.48 -6.70 16.08
C LEU A 79 -78.61 -7.68 16.89
N LYS A 80 -79.17 -8.83 17.32
CA LYS A 80 -78.40 -9.87 18.02
C LYS A 80 -77.26 -10.42 17.17
N HIS A 81 -77.47 -10.58 15.87
CA HIS A 81 -76.42 -11.03 14.96
C HIS A 81 -75.31 -9.98 14.80
N ALA A 82 -75.67 -8.69 14.70
CA ALA A 82 -74.73 -7.58 14.65
C ALA A 82 -73.93 -7.44 15.96
N GLU A 83 -74.59 -7.56 17.12
CA GLU A 83 -73.95 -7.58 18.44
C GLU A 83 -72.91 -8.72 18.53
N GLY A 84 -73.27 -9.94 18.11
CA GLY A 84 -72.33 -11.06 18.09
C GLY A 84 -71.12 -10.82 17.18
N LYS A 85 -71.30 -10.16 16.03
CA LYS A 85 -70.18 -9.74 15.16
C LYS A 85 -69.31 -8.68 15.83
N LEU A 86 -69.92 -7.75 16.55
CA LEU A 86 -69.23 -6.66 17.24
C LEU A 86 -68.32 -7.23 18.33
N VAL A 87 -68.84 -8.12 19.18
CA VAL A 87 -68.06 -8.83 20.21
C VAL A 87 -66.89 -9.61 19.60
N HIS A 88 -67.13 -10.34 18.51
CA HIS A 88 -66.06 -11.08 17.83
C HIS A 88 -64.96 -10.16 17.26
N LEU A 89 -65.34 -8.99 16.74
CA LEU A 89 -64.38 -8.00 16.25
C LEU A 89 -63.59 -7.34 17.39
N GLU A 90 -64.21 -7.10 18.55
CA GLU A 90 -63.55 -6.60 19.76
C GLU A 90 -62.48 -7.58 20.24
N GLU A 91 -62.81 -8.87 20.38
CA GLU A 91 -61.84 -9.91 20.76
C GLU A 91 -60.64 -9.98 19.79
N LYS A 92 -60.92 -9.84 18.49
CA LYS A 92 -59.89 -9.83 17.45
C LYS A 92 -59.03 -8.57 17.51
N LEU A 93 -59.61 -7.43 17.84
CA LEU A 93 -58.89 -6.17 18.03
C LEU A 93 -57.97 -6.27 19.25
N ASP A 94 -58.46 -6.78 20.37
CA ASP A 94 -57.67 -6.99 21.59
C ASP A 94 -56.50 -7.95 21.34
N SER A 95 -56.75 -9.06 20.63
CA SER A 95 -55.71 -10.01 20.22
C SER A 95 -54.63 -9.34 19.36
N ARG A 96 -55.02 -8.46 18.42
CA ARG A 96 -54.08 -7.70 17.58
C ARG A 96 -53.31 -6.64 18.37
N ILE A 97 -53.96 -5.96 19.31
CA ILE A 97 -53.32 -4.99 20.21
C ILE A 97 -52.25 -5.70 21.04
N HIS A 98 -52.56 -6.87 21.60
CA HIS A 98 -51.61 -7.66 22.37
C HIS A 98 -50.40 -8.08 21.52
N LEU A 99 -50.63 -8.60 20.31
CA LEU A 99 -49.56 -8.96 19.38
C LEU A 99 -48.67 -7.75 19.03
N ALA A 100 -49.27 -6.59 18.74
CA ALA A 100 -48.53 -5.37 18.43
C ALA A 100 -47.65 -4.92 19.61
N GLN A 101 -48.16 -5.05 20.85
CA GLN A 101 -47.37 -4.76 22.05
C GLN A 101 -46.20 -5.73 22.23
N GLN A 102 -46.39 -7.02 21.94
CA GLN A 102 -45.32 -8.01 22.01
C GLN A 102 -44.23 -7.72 20.96
N ILE A 103 -44.62 -7.49 19.71
CA ILE A 103 -43.69 -7.12 18.63
C ILE A 103 -42.89 -5.87 19.01
N LYS A 104 -43.53 -4.85 19.59
CA LYS A 104 -42.84 -3.63 20.04
C LYS A 104 -41.79 -3.92 21.12
N LYS A 105 -42.10 -4.79 22.07
CA LYS A 105 -41.15 -5.21 23.12
C LYS A 105 -39.98 -5.97 22.52
N GLU A 106 -40.23 -6.95 21.67
CA GLU A 106 -39.19 -7.72 20.96
C GLU A 106 -38.29 -6.81 20.12
N GLN A 107 -38.88 -5.89 19.35
CA GLN A 107 -38.13 -4.89 18.59
C GLN A 107 -37.27 -4.01 19.49
N SER A 108 -37.82 -3.51 20.61
CA SER A 108 -37.03 -2.68 21.54
C SER A 108 -35.85 -3.44 22.15
N PHE A 109 -36.04 -4.73 22.43
CA PHE A 109 -34.99 -5.59 22.96
C PHE A 109 -33.91 -5.82 21.91
N GLU A 110 -34.28 -6.18 20.69
CA GLU A 110 -33.34 -6.45 19.60
C GLU A 110 -32.57 -5.18 19.20
N ILE A 111 -33.25 -4.03 19.10
CA ILE A 111 -32.58 -2.73 18.87
C ILE A 111 -31.56 -2.43 19.98
N SER A 112 -31.92 -2.70 21.23
CA SER A 112 -31.01 -2.47 22.36
C SER A 112 -29.81 -3.40 22.34
N ARG A 113 -29.99 -4.66 21.91
CA ARG A 113 -28.91 -5.62 21.71
C ARG A 113 -27.98 -5.18 20.59
N LEU A 114 -28.51 -4.90 19.40
CA LEU A 114 -27.72 -4.46 18.25
C LEU A 114 -26.95 -3.17 18.52
N LYS A 115 -27.52 -2.23 19.30
CA LYS A 115 -26.79 -1.03 19.73
C LYS A 115 -25.57 -1.37 20.59
N LYS A 116 -25.69 -2.32 21.52
CA LYS A 116 -24.54 -2.76 22.35
C LYS A 116 -23.48 -3.45 21.49
N ASP A 117 -23.90 -4.32 20.58
CA ASP A 117 -22.99 -5.03 19.68
C ASP A 117 -22.26 -4.05 18.74
N LEU A 118 -22.95 -3.01 18.25
CA LEU A 118 -22.35 -1.95 17.45
C LEU A 118 -21.28 -1.17 18.24
N VAL A 119 -21.60 -0.75 19.48
CA VAL A 119 -20.63 -0.03 20.34
C VAL A 119 -19.40 -0.90 20.62
N ALA A 120 -19.60 -2.18 20.95
CA ALA A 120 -18.48 -3.10 21.15
C ALA A 120 -17.62 -3.27 19.89
N SER A 121 -18.26 -3.34 18.71
CA SER A 121 -17.54 -3.41 17.44
C SER A 121 -16.77 -2.12 17.13
N GLU A 122 -17.35 -0.95 17.41
CA GLU A 122 -16.69 0.35 17.23
C GLU A 122 -15.46 0.50 18.14
N GLU A 123 -15.55 0.06 19.40
CA GLU A 123 -14.42 0.06 20.33
C GLU A 123 -13.24 -0.79 19.81
N VAL A 124 -13.54 -1.99 19.28
CA VAL A 124 -12.51 -2.87 18.68
C VAL A 124 -11.87 -2.21 17.46
N VAL A 125 -12.66 -1.64 16.56
CA VAL A 125 -12.14 -0.94 15.36
C VAL A 125 -11.27 0.24 15.77
N ASN A 126 -11.70 1.02 16.76
CA ASN A 126 -10.93 2.16 17.27
C ASN A 126 -9.60 1.72 17.89
N TYR A 127 -9.61 0.63 18.66
CA TYR A 127 -8.39 0.04 19.23
C TYR A 127 -7.42 -0.42 18.13
N GLN A 128 -7.90 -1.21 17.16
CA GLN A 128 -7.08 -1.71 16.05
C GLN A 128 -6.51 -0.56 15.21
N THR A 129 -7.30 0.46 14.95
CA THR A 129 -6.87 1.67 14.22
C THR A 129 -5.76 2.39 14.99
N GLY A 130 -5.90 2.52 16.31
CA GLY A 130 -4.87 3.10 17.17
C GLY A 130 -3.58 2.29 17.16
N GLU A 131 -3.67 0.97 17.25
CA GLU A 131 -2.50 0.08 17.24
C GLU A 131 -1.77 0.11 15.89
N LEU A 132 -2.51 0.12 14.78
CA LEU A 132 -1.93 0.28 13.44
C LEU A 132 -1.20 1.62 13.28
N LYS A 133 -1.74 2.72 13.84
CA LYS A 133 -1.05 4.02 13.84
C LYS A 133 0.27 3.95 14.60
N ARG A 134 0.29 3.35 15.80
CA ARG A 134 1.52 3.17 16.59
C ARG A 134 2.56 2.32 15.86
N GLN A 135 2.13 1.23 15.21
CA GLN A 135 3.03 0.39 14.43
C GLN A 135 3.59 1.14 13.23
N LYS A 136 2.75 1.87 12.49
CA LYS A 136 3.18 2.74 11.38
C LYS A 136 4.25 3.73 11.82
N GLU A 137 4.04 4.42 12.94
CA GLU A 137 5.04 5.35 13.49
C GLU A 137 6.35 4.66 13.87
N LYS A 138 6.30 3.47 14.46
CA LYS A 138 7.52 2.68 14.76
C LYS A 138 8.27 2.31 13.48
N PHE A 139 7.58 1.86 12.44
CA PHE A 139 8.19 1.54 11.16
C PHE A 139 8.79 2.77 10.47
N GLU A 140 8.12 3.93 10.50
CA GLU A 140 8.64 5.15 9.90
C GLU A 140 9.92 5.65 10.61
N LYS A 141 9.97 5.53 11.95
CA LYS A 141 11.19 5.81 12.72
C LYS A 141 12.33 4.87 12.35
N GLN A 142 12.07 3.56 12.29
CA GLN A 142 13.07 2.58 11.89
C GLN A 142 13.56 2.84 10.46
N ARG A 143 12.65 3.07 9.52
CA ARG A 143 12.98 3.43 8.14
C ARG A 143 13.89 4.65 8.08
N SER A 144 13.60 5.68 8.87
CA SER A 144 14.42 6.90 8.94
C SER A 144 15.83 6.62 9.47
N CYS A 145 15.96 5.79 10.51
CA CYS A 145 17.26 5.33 11.00
C CYS A 145 18.03 4.55 9.93
N TRP A 146 17.37 3.63 9.21
CA TRP A 146 17.99 2.85 8.15
C TRP A 146 18.44 3.71 6.97
N MET A 147 17.63 4.70 6.56
CA MET A 147 18.03 5.64 5.51
C MET A 147 19.26 6.45 5.93
N HIS A 148 19.29 6.95 7.17
CA HIS A 148 20.45 7.69 7.66
C HIS A 148 21.72 6.84 7.70
N LEU A 149 21.62 5.60 8.19
CA LEU A 149 22.75 4.65 8.21
C LEU A 149 23.23 4.32 6.79
N HIS A 150 22.30 4.09 5.86
CA HIS A 150 22.62 3.84 4.47
C HIS A 150 23.40 5.02 3.85
N ASP A 151 22.96 6.25 4.10
CA ASP A 151 23.62 7.45 3.56
C ASP A 151 25.00 7.67 4.18
N GLN A 152 25.17 7.39 5.48
CA GLN A 152 26.47 7.40 6.14
C GLN A 152 27.43 6.38 5.51
N LEU A 153 27.01 5.12 5.38
CA LEU A 153 27.83 4.06 4.78
C LEU A 153 28.19 4.38 3.32
N LYS A 154 27.26 4.98 2.57
CA LYS A 154 27.52 5.42 1.20
C LYS A 154 28.58 6.53 1.15
N ALA A 155 28.53 7.49 2.08
CA ALA A 155 29.52 8.55 2.17
C ALA A 155 30.91 8.00 2.54
N GLU A 156 30.99 7.10 3.53
CA GLU A 156 32.23 6.43 3.92
C GLU A 156 32.84 5.62 2.76
N LEU A 157 32.00 4.88 2.02
CA LEU A 157 32.44 4.12 0.86
C LEU A 157 33.06 5.03 -0.22
N GLU A 158 32.44 6.17 -0.51
CA GLU A 158 32.98 7.14 -1.47
C GLU A 158 34.28 7.77 -0.98
N GLU A 159 34.42 8.02 0.32
CA GLU A 159 35.68 8.48 0.90
C GLU A 159 36.79 7.43 0.76
N HIS A 160 36.49 6.16 1.05
CA HIS A 160 37.42 5.05 0.86
C HIS A 160 37.86 4.90 -0.61
N LYS A 161 36.94 5.03 -1.56
CA LYS A 161 37.27 5.04 -3.00
C LYS A 161 38.22 6.18 -3.36
N ARG A 162 37.99 7.40 -2.83
CA ARG A 162 38.88 8.54 -3.04
C ARG A 162 40.27 8.30 -2.44
N LYS A 163 40.35 7.76 -1.22
CA LYS A 163 41.60 7.39 -0.55
C LYS A 163 42.37 6.35 -1.37
N LEU A 164 41.71 5.31 -1.85
CA LEU A 164 42.33 4.27 -2.67
C LEU A 164 42.86 4.84 -4.00
N LYS A 165 42.11 5.73 -4.65
CA LYS A 165 42.55 6.40 -5.88
C LYS A 165 43.81 7.24 -5.64
N ARG A 166 43.87 8.00 -4.54
CA ARG A 166 45.06 8.77 -4.15
C ARG A 166 46.26 7.86 -3.84
N GLN A 167 46.05 6.76 -3.12
CA GLN A 167 47.11 5.79 -2.83
C GLN A 167 47.69 5.18 -4.11
N ARG A 168 46.84 4.79 -5.07
CA ARG A 168 47.28 4.28 -6.37
C ARG A 168 48.12 5.30 -7.13
N GLN A 169 47.68 6.56 -7.14
CA GLN A 169 48.43 7.66 -7.78
C GLN A 169 49.81 7.84 -7.14
N MET A 170 49.88 7.83 -5.81
CA MET A 170 51.14 7.95 -5.07
C MET A 170 52.10 6.79 -5.37
N ILE A 171 51.61 5.56 -5.51
CA ILE A 171 52.45 4.39 -5.87
C ILE A 171 53.05 4.58 -7.27
N ILE A 172 52.26 5.05 -8.23
CA ILE A 172 52.73 5.34 -9.60
C ILE A 172 53.78 6.44 -9.58
N GLU A 173 53.51 7.56 -8.91
CA GLU A 173 54.47 8.67 -8.79
C GLU A 173 55.77 8.22 -8.12
N ARG A 174 55.68 7.41 -7.05
CA ARG A 174 56.85 6.85 -6.38
C ARG A 174 57.66 5.93 -7.29
N ALA A 175 57.01 5.10 -8.12
CA ALA A 175 57.70 4.25 -9.10
C ALA A 175 58.42 5.10 -10.16
N THR A 176 57.75 6.13 -10.70
CA THR A 176 58.34 7.07 -11.66
C THR A 176 59.57 7.78 -11.08
N LEU A 177 59.47 8.28 -9.84
CA LEU A 177 60.59 8.97 -9.17
C LEU A 177 61.76 8.02 -8.90
N ARG A 178 61.51 6.76 -8.55
CA ARG A 178 62.58 5.76 -8.37
C ARG A 178 63.35 5.52 -9.67
N HIS A 179 62.66 5.34 -10.79
CA HIS A 179 63.34 5.17 -12.08
C HIS A 179 64.14 6.41 -12.49
N GLN A 180 63.64 7.61 -12.19
CA GLN A 180 64.40 8.84 -12.43
C GLN A 180 65.65 8.92 -11.54
N LEU A 181 65.55 8.49 -10.29
CA LEU A 181 66.67 8.43 -9.35
C LEU A 181 67.73 7.42 -9.82
N GLU A 182 67.33 6.19 -10.15
CA GLU A 182 68.24 5.16 -10.69
C GLU A 182 68.97 5.65 -11.94
N ALA A 183 68.27 6.32 -12.85
CA ALA A 183 68.88 6.90 -14.04
C ALA A 183 69.86 8.04 -13.71
N ALA A 184 69.58 8.85 -12.67
CA ALA A 184 70.48 9.91 -12.23
C ALA A 184 71.73 9.35 -11.54
N GLU A 185 71.57 8.36 -10.66
CA GLU A 185 72.67 7.64 -10.00
C GLU A 185 73.58 6.96 -11.03
N GLY A 186 73.00 6.34 -12.07
CA GLY A 186 73.78 5.77 -13.17
C GLY A 186 74.62 6.80 -13.94
N ARG A 187 74.06 7.99 -14.20
CA ARG A 187 74.80 9.10 -14.82
C ARG A 187 75.91 9.62 -13.90
N GLU A 188 75.64 9.74 -12.60
CA GLU A 188 76.65 10.17 -11.63
C GLU A 188 77.81 9.17 -11.56
N ALA A 189 77.52 7.87 -11.49
CA ALA A 189 78.54 6.82 -11.47
C ALA A 189 79.41 6.85 -12.73
N PHE A 190 78.80 7.02 -13.91
CA PHE A 190 79.51 7.17 -15.17
C PHE A 190 80.46 8.38 -15.17
N LEU A 191 79.96 9.56 -14.74
CA LEU A 191 80.78 10.77 -14.65
C LEU A 191 81.92 10.61 -13.64
N ARG A 192 81.67 9.98 -12.50
CA ARG A 192 82.67 9.72 -11.47
C ARG A 192 83.79 8.82 -11.99
N ASN A 193 83.45 7.75 -12.71
CA ASN A 193 84.43 6.86 -13.33
C ASN A 193 85.26 7.61 -14.38
N ASN A 194 84.61 8.36 -15.28
CA ASN A 194 85.32 9.16 -16.27
C ASN A 194 86.27 10.17 -15.63
N LEU A 195 85.85 10.85 -14.57
CA LEU A 195 86.72 11.78 -13.83
C LEU A 195 87.92 11.05 -13.22
N GLY A 196 87.72 9.85 -12.68
CA GLY A 196 88.80 8.98 -12.20
C GLY A 196 89.80 8.63 -13.31
N ASP A 197 89.31 8.20 -14.48
CA ASP A 197 90.15 7.86 -15.64
C ASP A 197 90.94 9.08 -16.15
N HIS A 198 90.29 10.24 -16.24
CA HIS A 198 90.94 11.49 -16.63
C HIS A 198 91.99 11.92 -15.62
N GLN A 199 91.75 11.73 -14.32
CA GLN A 199 92.73 12.03 -13.28
C GLN A 199 93.97 11.13 -13.39
N VAL A 200 93.78 9.83 -13.65
CA VAL A 200 94.90 8.88 -13.86
C VAL A 200 95.68 9.28 -15.12
N TRP A 201 95.00 9.60 -16.21
CA TRP A 201 95.63 10.05 -17.44
C TRP A 201 96.44 11.32 -17.23
N LEU A 202 95.88 12.34 -16.58
CA LEU A 202 96.58 13.59 -16.26
C LEU A 202 97.81 13.34 -15.39
N ASN A 203 97.70 12.51 -14.35
CA ASN A 203 98.84 12.15 -13.50
C ASN A 203 99.96 11.48 -14.32
N SER A 204 99.61 10.56 -15.22
CA SER A 204 100.57 9.94 -16.14
C SER A 204 101.27 10.96 -17.03
N CYS A 205 100.52 11.91 -17.61
CA CYS A 205 101.09 13.02 -18.38
C CYS A 205 102.07 13.87 -17.55
N TYR A 206 101.70 14.24 -16.31
CA TYR A 206 102.56 15.00 -15.42
C TYR A 206 103.85 14.25 -15.08
N GLU A 207 103.76 12.96 -14.75
CA GLU A 207 104.93 12.13 -14.47
C GLU A 207 105.86 12.00 -15.68
N ASN A 208 105.27 11.79 -16.86
CA ASN A 208 105.98 11.67 -18.12
C ASN A 208 106.69 12.98 -18.50
N MET A 209 106.02 14.12 -18.37
CA MET A 209 106.65 15.43 -18.55
C MET A 209 107.78 15.65 -17.54
N GLY A 210 107.59 15.25 -16.27
CA GLY A 210 108.63 15.33 -15.25
C GLY A 210 109.85 14.47 -15.57
N LYS A 211 109.66 13.25 -16.09
CA LYS A 211 110.73 12.38 -16.58
C LYS A 211 111.46 13.01 -17.78
N ALA A 212 110.71 13.48 -18.77
CA ALA A 212 111.27 14.11 -19.96
C ALA A 212 112.07 15.37 -19.62
N ARG A 213 111.54 16.24 -18.75
CA ARG A 213 112.26 17.43 -18.26
C ARG A 213 113.58 17.07 -17.60
N ARG A 214 113.63 16.02 -16.75
CA ARG A 214 114.87 15.54 -16.14
C ARG A 214 115.88 15.05 -17.18
N GLN A 215 115.43 14.28 -18.17
CA GLN A 215 116.28 13.80 -19.26
C GLN A 215 116.85 14.96 -20.10
N VAL A 216 116.04 15.99 -20.40
CA VAL A 216 116.48 17.20 -21.10
C VAL A 216 117.51 17.97 -20.28
N HIS A 217 117.29 18.15 -18.98
CA HIS A 217 118.29 18.80 -18.10
C HIS A 217 119.62 18.03 -18.07
N GLN A 218 119.59 16.70 -17.94
CA GLN A 218 120.79 15.86 -17.97
C GLN A 218 121.55 15.98 -19.30
N LEU A 219 120.86 15.96 -20.43
CA LEU A 219 121.46 16.19 -21.75
C LEU A 219 122.09 17.58 -21.86
N ALA A 220 121.41 18.61 -21.37
CA ALA A 220 121.91 19.98 -21.39
C ALA A 220 123.18 20.13 -20.53
N GLU A 221 123.22 19.51 -19.35
CA GLU A 221 124.40 19.46 -18.48
C GLU A 221 125.58 18.75 -19.15
N GLN A 222 125.34 17.55 -19.71
CA GLN A 222 126.36 16.80 -20.43
C GLN A 222 126.90 17.58 -21.63
N THR A 223 126.02 18.20 -22.41
CA THR A 223 126.39 19.00 -23.58
C THR A 223 127.18 20.24 -23.17
N SER A 224 126.76 20.94 -22.10
CA SER A 224 127.46 22.10 -21.55
C SER A 224 128.86 21.74 -21.07
N TYR A 225 129.02 20.59 -20.40
CA TYR A 225 130.33 20.06 -19.98
C TYR A 225 131.26 19.83 -21.18
N VAL A 226 130.77 19.17 -22.23
CA VAL A 226 131.55 18.93 -23.47
C VAL A 226 131.95 20.24 -24.14
N ILE A 227 131.01 21.19 -24.30
CA ILE A 227 131.29 22.49 -24.95
C ILE A 227 132.30 23.30 -24.14
N LYS A 228 132.15 23.39 -22.81
CA LYS A 228 133.09 24.13 -21.95
C LYS A 228 134.51 23.56 -22.03
N ASN A 229 134.65 22.23 -22.00
CA ASN A 229 135.95 21.59 -22.16
C ASN A 229 136.54 21.80 -23.56
N HIS A 230 135.70 21.77 -24.62
CA HIS A 230 136.13 22.02 -25.99
C HIS A 230 136.61 23.45 -26.22
N CYS A 231 135.96 24.45 -25.61
CA CYS A 231 136.34 25.85 -25.74
C CYS A 231 137.59 26.22 -24.94
N GLN A 232 137.92 25.47 -23.87
CA GLN A 232 139.06 25.79 -23.00
C GLN A 232 140.36 25.09 -23.43
N MET A 233 140.29 23.98 -24.17
CA MET A 233 141.46 23.29 -24.70
C MET A 233 141.15 22.70 -26.08
N ASN A 234 142.01 22.93 -27.07
CA ASN A 234 142.06 22.17 -28.33
C ASN A 234 142.54 20.73 -28.03
N ASP A 235 141.80 20.00 -27.21
CA ASP A 235 142.18 18.70 -26.69
C ASP A 235 141.50 17.58 -27.49
N PRO A 236 142.25 16.68 -28.14
CA PRO A 236 141.70 15.56 -28.91
C PRO A 236 140.81 14.61 -28.08
N GLN A 237 140.98 14.54 -26.75
CA GLN A 237 140.07 13.75 -25.90
C GLN A 237 138.63 14.27 -25.90
N VAL A 238 138.43 15.58 -26.08
CA VAL A 238 137.08 16.17 -26.13
C VAL A 238 136.39 15.82 -27.45
N ALA A 239 137.15 15.72 -28.55
CA ALA A 239 136.63 15.24 -29.82
C ALA A 239 136.21 13.76 -29.75
N GLU A 240 136.93 12.92 -29.00
CA GLU A 240 136.52 11.54 -28.72
C GLU A 240 135.28 11.45 -27.83
N GLN A 241 135.17 12.26 -26.79
CA GLN A 241 133.96 12.30 -25.94
C GLN A 241 132.73 12.79 -26.71
N ALA A 242 132.88 13.81 -27.56
CA ALA A 242 131.81 14.25 -28.47
C ALA A 242 131.43 13.13 -29.46
N ARG A 243 132.40 12.42 -30.04
CA ARG A 243 132.16 11.22 -30.87
C ARG A 243 131.50 10.08 -30.10
N ALA A 244 131.67 9.98 -28.79
CA ALA A 244 130.98 8.99 -27.96
C ALA A 244 129.52 9.35 -27.68
N ILE A 245 129.19 10.64 -27.54
CA ILE A 245 127.83 11.10 -27.19
C ILE A 245 126.94 11.23 -28.43
N VAL A 246 127.46 11.74 -29.55
CA VAL A 246 126.69 11.99 -30.79
C VAL A 246 125.93 10.76 -31.32
N PRO A 247 126.50 9.54 -31.34
CA PRO A 247 125.78 8.34 -31.77
C PRO A 247 124.61 7.95 -30.84
N HIS A 248 124.62 8.40 -29.58
CA HIS A 248 123.58 8.09 -28.61
C HIS A 248 122.44 9.11 -28.58
N LEU A 249 122.65 10.34 -29.09
CA LEU A 249 121.62 11.39 -29.15
C LEU A 249 120.30 10.94 -29.82
N PRO A 250 120.31 10.27 -30.99
CA PRO A 250 119.08 9.80 -31.62
C PRO A 250 118.27 8.86 -30.73
N LYS A 251 118.96 7.98 -29.99
CA LYS A 251 118.31 7.04 -29.05
C LYS A 251 117.69 7.78 -27.86
N VAL A 252 118.37 8.81 -27.35
CA VAL A 252 117.84 9.61 -26.22
C VAL A 252 116.66 10.47 -26.65
N LEU A 253 116.72 11.12 -27.82
CA LEU A 253 115.60 11.88 -28.38
C LEU A 253 114.40 10.98 -28.70
N LEU A 254 114.64 9.78 -29.21
CA LEU A 254 113.59 8.79 -29.43
C LEU A 254 112.96 8.32 -28.12
N ASN A 255 113.75 8.13 -27.06
CA ASN A 255 113.24 7.78 -25.73
C ASN A 255 112.42 8.91 -25.12
N LEU A 256 112.82 10.18 -25.32
CA LEU A 256 112.05 11.36 -24.93
C LEU A 256 110.70 11.41 -25.65
N TYR A 257 110.68 11.18 -26.96
CA TYR A 257 109.45 11.12 -27.77
C TYR A 257 108.49 10.04 -27.26
N VAL A 258 108.99 8.83 -26.98
CA VAL A 258 108.18 7.73 -26.42
C VAL A 258 107.69 8.05 -25.02
N THR A 259 108.54 8.62 -24.16
CA THR A 259 108.18 9.01 -22.79
C THR A 259 107.07 10.06 -22.78
N LEU A 260 107.03 10.96 -23.76
CA LEU A 260 105.98 11.98 -23.91
C LEU A 260 104.70 11.45 -24.60
N GLY A 261 104.61 10.14 -24.87
CA GLY A 261 103.42 9.51 -25.45
C GLY A 261 103.43 9.40 -26.98
N GLY A 262 104.56 9.70 -27.63
CA GLY A 262 104.74 9.47 -29.05
C GLY A 262 104.80 7.98 -29.39
N GLN A 263 103.95 7.53 -30.32
CA GLN A 263 103.98 6.16 -30.81
C GLN A 263 105.04 6.02 -31.91
N ARG A 264 105.90 5.01 -31.81
CA ARG A 264 106.82 4.67 -32.91
C ARG A 264 105.99 4.22 -34.10
N LYS A 265 106.28 4.74 -35.29
CA LYS A 265 105.78 4.11 -36.52
C LYS A 265 106.23 2.63 -36.51
N PRO A 266 105.34 1.66 -36.78
CA PRO A 266 105.77 0.29 -36.99
C PRO A 266 106.79 0.29 -38.13
N LYS A 267 107.85 -0.51 -38.00
CA LYS A 267 108.79 -0.72 -39.11
C LYS A 267 107.97 -1.30 -40.26
N GLU A 268 107.89 -0.59 -41.37
CA GLU A 268 107.56 -1.21 -42.65
C GLU A 268 108.64 -2.27 -42.87
N ASN A 269 108.23 -3.53 -42.93
CA ASN A 269 109.12 -4.61 -43.31
C ASN A 269 109.37 -4.45 -44.80
N ASP A 270 110.51 -3.85 -45.16
CA ASP A 270 111.08 -4.05 -46.48
C ASP A 270 111.66 -5.47 -46.49
N GLU A 271 110.89 -6.41 -47.04
CA GLU A 271 111.42 -7.69 -47.54
C GLU A 271 112.24 -7.41 -48.80
N ASP A 272 113.54 -7.67 -48.72
CA ASP A 272 114.38 -8.31 -49.74
C ASP A 272 115.73 -8.74 -49.13
#